data_AF-A0A497C8V9-F1
#
_entry.id   AF-A0A497C8V9-F1
#
_cell.length_a   1.000
_cell.length_b   1.000
_cell.length_c   1.000
_cell.angle_alpha   90.00
_cell.angle_beta   90.00
_cell.angle_gamma   90.00
#
_symmetry.space_group_name_H-M   'P 1'
#
loop_
_entity.id
_entity.type
_entity.pdbx_description
1 polymer ?
#
loop_
_entity_poly.entity_id
_entity_poly.type
_entity_poly.pdbx_seq_one_letter_code
_entity_poly.pdbx_strand_id
1 'polypeptide(L)' 'MLKVLKSFTRAQQRIFLLLQEHSGKVVRYQALLNKLGKQDTAPNRKILSAHISRIRQKINHLPVTIDTITKQGYLLREEK' A
#
# COMPACT_ATOMS: atom_id res chain seq x y z
N MET A 1 0.57 14.60 -7.03
CA MET A 1 0.04 13.27 -6.61
C MET A 1 -0.71 12.51 -7.71
N LEU A 2 -1.70 13.09 -8.41
CA LEU A 2 -2.52 12.39 -9.43
C LEU A 2 -1.71 11.67 -10.52
N LYS A 3 -0.53 12.16 -10.89
CA LYS A 3 0.35 11.52 -11.89
C LYS A 3 0.85 10.13 -11.46
N VAL A 4 1.21 9.93 -10.19
CA VAL A 4 1.73 8.64 -9.71
C VAL A 4 0.65 7.55 -9.73
N LEU A 5 -0.59 7.92 -9.36
CA LEU A 5 -1.72 6.99 -9.35
C LEU A 5 -2.04 6.44 -10.74
N LYS A 6 -1.77 7.18 -11.82
CA LYS A 6 -1.97 6.68 -13.20
C LYS A 6 -1.09 5.47 -13.53
N SER A 7 0.06 5.34 -12.88
CA SER A 7 0.95 4.18 -13.07
C SER A 7 0.50 2.95 -12.27
N PHE A 8 -0.47 3.08 -11.35
CA PHE A 8 -0.88 2.01 -10.44
C PHE A 8 -2.00 1.17 -11.04
N THR A 9 -1.99 -0.13 -10.75
CA THR A 9 -3.19 -0.96 -10.95
C THR A 9 -4.29 -0.54 -9.97
N ARG A 10 -5.56 -0.90 -10.23
CA ARG A 10 -6.68 -0.61 -9.32
C ARG A 10 -6.43 -1.08 -7.88
N ALA A 11 -5.83 -2.26 -7.72
CA ALA A 11 -5.47 -2.79 -6.40
C ALA A 11 -4.40 -1.93 -5.71
N GLN A 12 -3.36 -1.51 -6.45
CA GLN A 12 -2.31 -0.64 -5.93
C GLN A 12 -2.85 0.74 -5.55
N GLN A 13 -3.76 1.31 -6.36
CA GLN A 13 -4.43 2.57 -6.04
C GLN A 13 -5.20 2.46 -4.73
N ARG A 14 -6.03 1.42 -4.58
CA ARG A 14 -6.82 1.20 -3.35
C ARG A 14 -5.95 1.04 -2.10
N ILE A 15 -4.86 0.28 -2.21
CA ILE A 15 -3.90 0.10 -1.11
C ILE A 15 -3.25 1.43 -0.74
N PHE A 16 -2.73 2.16 -1.73
CA PHE A 16 -2.01 3.39 -1.49
C PHE A 16 -2.92 4.50 -0.95
N LEU A 17 -4.13 4.64 -1.48
CA LEU A 17 -5.12 5.59 -0.97
C LEU A 17 -5.47 5.29 0.49
N LEU A 18 -5.68 4.02 0.85
CA LEU A 18 -5.93 3.66 2.26
C LEU A 18 -4.73 4.01 3.16
N LEU A 19 -3.50 3.75 2.71
CA LEU A 19 -2.29 4.13 3.45
C LEU A 19 -2.17 5.65 3.61
N GLN A 20 -2.55 6.40 2.58
CA GLN A 20 -2.52 7.87 2.57
C GLN A 20 -3.60 8.48 3.48
N GLU A 21 -4.83 7.95 3.46
CA GLU A 21 -5.93 8.33 4.38
C GLU A 21 -5.52 8.15 5.85
N HIS A 22 -4.62 7.21 6.12
CA HIS A 22 -4.07 6.91 7.43
C HIS A 22 -2.57 7.24 7.54
N SER A 23 -2.10 8.28 6.85
CA SER A 23 -0.70 8.71 6.92
C SER A 23 -0.27 8.93 8.38
N GLY A 24 0.93 8.45 8.72
CA GLY A 24 1.44 8.45 10.10
C GLY A 24 0.86 7.38 11.02
N LYS A 25 -0.09 6.53 10.56
CA LYS A 25 -0.68 5.44 11.34
C LYS A 25 -0.47 4.07 10.67
N VAL A 26 -0.39 3.03 11.50
CA VAL A 26 -0.24 1.65 11.01
C VAL A 26 -1.59 1.16 10.49
N VAL A 27 -1.66 0.86 9.19
CA VAL A 27 -2.81 0.19 8.57
C VAL A 27 -2.60 -1.31 8.66
N ARG A 28 -3.54 -1.99 9.33
CA ARG A 28 -3.45 -3.43 9.61
C ARG A 28 -3.52 -4.28 8.33
N TYR A 29 -2.85 -5.43 8.33
CA TYR A 29 -2.86 -6.36 7.20
C TYR A 29 -4.27 -6.72 6.72
N GLN A 30 -5.20 -7.01 7.62
CA GLN A 30 -6.58 -7.36 7.27
C GLN A 30 -7.28 -6.25 6.49
N ALA A 31 -7.12 -4.99 6.92
CA ALA A 31 -7.70 -3.84 6.23
C ALA A 31 -7.16 -3.70 4.80
N LEU A 32 -5.86 -3.93 4.62
CA LEU A 32 -5.21 -3.89 3.29
C LEU A 32 -5.62 -5.06 2.40
N LEU A 33 -5.73 -6.27 2.96
CA LEU A 33 -6.20 -7.45 2.24
C LEU A 33 -7.64 -7.24 1.73
N ASN A 34 -8.50 -6.61 2.53
CA ASN A 34 -9.87 -6.27 2.12
C ASN A 34 -9.92 -5.33 0.91
N LYS A 35 -8.87 -4.52 0.66
CA LYS A 35 -8.78 -3.62 -0.50
C LYS A 35 -8.34 -4.32 -1.80
N LEU A 36 -7.74 -5.52 -1.72
CA LEU A 36 -7.34 -6.30 -2.89
C LEU A 36 -8.55 -6.84 -3.68
N GLY A 37 -9.74 -6.87 -3.06
CA GLY A 37 -10.97 -7.34 -3.69
C GLY A 37 -11.08 -8.86 -3.78
N LYS A 38 -12.22 -9.35 -4.27
CA LYS A 38 -12.43 -10.77 -4.60
C LYS A 38 -11.75 -11.03 -5.95
N GLN A 39 -10.48 -11.43 -5.93
CA GLN A 39 -9.87 -12.11 -7.08
C GLN A 39 -10.13 -13.62 -6.94
N ASP A 40 -9.98 -14.36 -8.04
CA ASP A 40 -10.11 -15.84 -8.08
C ASP A 40 -9.16 -16.56 -7.10
N THR A 41 -8.17 -15.84 -6.56
CA THR A 41 -7.29 -16.30 -5.50
C THR A 41 -7.52 -15.51 -4.21
N ALA A 42 -7.72 -16.22 -3.10
CA ALA A 42 -7.87 -15.60 -1.78
C ALA A 42 -6.68 -14.67 -1.47
N PRO A 43 -6.92 -13.37 -1.20
CA PRO A 43 -5.86 -12.44 -0.87
C PRO A 43 -5.06 -12.92 0.34
N ASN A 44 -3.74 -12.95 0.22
CA ASN A 44 -2.84 -13.36 1.30
C ASN A 44 -1.68 -12.37 1.48
N ARG A 45 -0.92 -12.55 2.56
CA ARG A 45 0.19 -11.65 2.93
C ARG A 45 1.26 -11.57 1.84
N LYS A 46 1.51 -12.66 1.10
CA LYS A 46 2.52 -12.70 0.02
C LYS A 46 2.09 -11.81 -1.15
N ILE A 47 0.83 -11.91 -1.57
CA ILE A 47 0.25 -11.05 -2.63
C ILE A 47 0.29 -9.58 -2.19
N LEU A 48 -0.14 -9.28 -0.97
CA LEU A 48 -0.09 -7.91 -0.44
C LEU A 48 1.33 -7.35 -0.41
N SER A 49 2.31 -8.13 0.06
CA SER A 49 3.72 -7.73 0.06
C SER A 49 4.23 -7.43 -1.36
N ALA A 50 3.82 -8.21 -2.35
CA ALA A 50 4.18 -8.00 -3.75
C ALA A 50 3.56 -6.72 -4.33
N HIS A 51 2.34 -6.34 -3.92
CA HIS A 51 1.76 -5.04 -4.26
C HIS A 51 2.52 -3.90 -3.58
N ILE A 52 2.80 -3.99 -2.28
CA ILE A 52 3.55 -2.96 -1.54
C ILE A 52 4.95 -2.75 -2.13
N SER A 53 5.66 -3.82 -2.48
CA SER A 53 6.97 -3.72 -3.12
C SER A 53 6.92 -2.93 -4.43
N ARG A 54 5.90 -3.19 -5.27
CA ARG A 54 5.70 -2.46 -6.52
C ARG A 54 5.27 -1.01 -6.28
N ILE A 55 4.49 -0.74 -5.23
CA ILE A 55 4.12 0.62 -4.85
C ILE A 55 5.38 1.40 -4.44
N ARG A 56 6.21 0.84 -3.55
CA ARG A 56 7.50 1.44 -3.13
C ARG A 56 8.36 1.82 -4.31
N GLN A 57 8.51 0.93 -5.29
CA GLN A 57 9.26 1.22 -6.52
C GLN A 57 8.69 2.40 -7.30
N LYS A 58 7.36 2.52 -7.38
CA LYS A 58 6.71 3.59 -8.15
C LYS A 58 6.64 4.93 -7.42
N ILE A 59 6.84 4.96 -6.10
CA ILE A 59 6.83 6.19 -5.29
C ILE A 59 8.23 6.57 -4.80
N ASN A 60 9.28 5.86 -5.23
CA ASN A 60 10.66 6.08 -4.79
C ASN A 60 11.20 7.51 -5.02
N HIS A 61 10.59 8.26 -5.92
CA HIS A 61 10.93 9.64 -6.26
C HIS A 61 10.07 10.67 -5.52
N LEU A 62 9.17 10.23 -4.65
CA LEU A 62 8.34 11.08 -3.82
C LEU A 62 8.92 11.15 -2.40
N PRO A 63 8.68 12.25 -1.66
CA PRO A 63 9.11 12.39 -0.27
C PRO A 63 8.19 11.60 0.68
N VAL A 64 7.91 10.33 0.34
CA VAL A 64 7.09 9.44 1.15
C VAL A 64 7.65 8.02 1.15
N THR A 65 7.58 7.36 2.29
CA THR A 65 8.06 5.99 2.48
C THR A 65 6.95 5.11 3.03
N ILE A 66 7.00 3.82 2.69
CA ILE A 66 6.08 2.81 3.25
C ILE A 66 6.91 1.86 4.10
N ASP A 67 6.72 1.88 5.41
CA ASP A 67 7.37 0.98 6.35
C ASP A 67 6.54 -0.30 6.57
N THR A 68 7.24 -1.38 6.89
CA THR A 68 6.62 -2.63 7.33
C THR A 68 6.72 -2.72 8.86
N ILE A 69 5.57 -2.85 9.51
CA ILE A 69 5.50 -3.05 10.95
C ILE A 69 5.20 -4.52 11.21
N THR A 70 6.20 -5.27 11.66
CA THR A 70 6.17 -6.72 11.86
C THR A 70 4.91 -7.17 12.59
N LYS A 71 4.21 -8.15 12.01
CA LYS A 71 2.95 -8.74 12.52
C LYS A 71 1.75 -7.77 12.61
N GLN A 72 1.91 -6.49 12.30
CA GLN A 72 0.83 -5.49 12.37
C GLN A 72 0.31 -5.08 10.99
N GLY A 73 1.20 -4.59 10.11
CA GLY A 73 0.76 -4.00 8.85
C GLY A 73 1.82 -3.11 8.20
N TYR A 74 1.35 -2.02 7.59
CA TYR A 74 2.19 -1.05 6.89
C TYR A 74 1.85 0.37 7.32
N LEU A 75 2.85 1.25 7.24
CA LEU A 75 2.76 2.64 7.66
C LEU A 75 3.30 3.52 6.52
N LEU A 76 2.50 4.48 6.06
CA LEU A 76 3.00 5.54 5.18
C LEU A 76 3.54 6.68 6.03
N ARG A 77 4.76 7.14 5.72
CA ARG A 77 5.39 8.31 6.32
C ARG A 77 5.71 9.32 5.24
N GLU A 78 5.57 10.59 5.57
CA GLU A 78 6.10 11.69 4.78
C GLU A 78 7.50 12.01 5.31
N GLU A 79 8.47 12.14 4.41
CA GLU A 79 9.79 12.65 4.77
C GLU A 79 9.65 14.16 5.01
N LYS A 80 10.08 14.61 6.19
CA LYS A 80 10.06 16.03 6.59
C LYS A 80 11.21 16.80 5.95
#